data_AF-A0A2N2JJT4-F1
#
_entry.id   AF-A0A2N2JJT4-F1
#
_cell.length_a   1.000
_cell.length_b   1.000
_cell.length_c   1.000
_cell.angle_alpha   90.00
_cell.angle_beta   90.00
_cell.angle_gamma   90.00
#
_symmetry.space_group_name_H-M   'P 1'
#
loop_
_entity.id
_entity.type
_entity.pdbx_description
1 polymer ?
#
loop_
_entity_poly.entity_id
_entity_poly.type
_entity_poly.pdbx_seq_one_letter_code
_entity_poly.pdbx_strand_id
1 'polypeptide(L)'
;MSGRPARDVDYEDVDDVIGVASELQAVDAERLSVEELTEVARDLDIPQQYVGPAVAELRRRRAAALAAAAARSRRRLLWTWGALGMVALLGVFSVVDCGAVSDAHHAVLQQRAQVVNVMDRQRATRATFDVASGEQAAAELAGAENRVRIARRDYDAAATAYNRRVDGFLGALWASLRGWPDRAPLSSEGGGW
;
A
#
# COMPACT_ATOMS: atom_id res chain seq x y z
N MET A 1 35.64 46.72 10.95
CA MET A 1 34.56 45.87 11.52
C MET A 1 34.97 44.43 11.28
N SER A 2 35.50 43.77 12.30
CA SER A 2 36.06 42.42 12.20
C SER A 2 34.96 41.42 12.60
N GLY A 3 34.47 40.63 11.64
CA GLY A 3 33.45 39.60 11.88
C GLY A 3 34.03 38.44 12.69
N ARG A 4 33.34 38.06 13.78
CA ARG A 4 33.66 36.85 14.56
C ARG A 4 33.42 35.60 13.70
N PRO A 5 34.34 34.63 13.65
CA PRO A 5 34.08 33.35 12.99
C PRO A 5 32.94 32.62 13.71
N ALA A 6 32.02 32.03 12.94
CA ALA A 6 30.93 31.21 13.46
C ALA A 6 31.52 30.00 14.21
N ARG A 7 31.05 29.75 15.43
CA ARG A 7 31.42 28.57 16.22
C ARG A 7 30.47 27.44 15.80
N ASP A 8 31.02 26.42 15.15
CA ASP A 8 30.28 25.30 14.51
C ASP A 8 30.42 23.97 15.27
N VAL A 9 31.02 24.01 16.47
CA VAL A 9 31.21 22.81 17.31
C VAL A 9 30.83 23.16 18.74
N ASP A 10 29.92 22.38 19.32
CA ASP A 10 29.47 22.55 20.69
C ASP A 10 30.57 22.12 21.68
N TYR A 11 30.62 22.80 22.84
CA TYR A 11 31.68 22.57 23.83
C TYR A 11 31.63 21.15 24.43
N GLU A 12 30.44 20.55 24.47
CA GLU A 12 30.22 19.17 24.93
C GLU A 12 30.81 18.12 23.97
N ASP A 13 31.00 18.47 22.69
CA ASP A 13 31.56 17.58 21.66
C ASP A 13 33.10 17.67 21.57
N VAL A 14 33.75 18.55 22.35
CA VAL A 14 35.19 18.80 22.24
C VAL A 14 36.01 17.56 22.59
N ASP A 15 35.65 16.84 23.65
CA ASP A 15 36.37 15.63 24.07
C ASP A 15 36.20 14.50 23.05
N ASP A 16 35.03 14.39 22.41
CA ASP A 16 34.77 13.44 21.33
C ASP A 16 35.56 13.78 20.07
N VAL A 17 35.64 15.07 19.72
CA VAL A 17 36.46 15.55 18.59
C VAL A 17 37.94 15.30 18.85
N ILE A 18 38.43 15.52 20.08
CA ILE A 18 39.82 15.23 20.47
C ILE A 18 40.07 13.71 20.44
N GLY A 19 39.12 12.90 20.89
CA GLY A 19 39.18 11.44 20.83
C GLY A 19 39.31 10.93 19.40
N VAL A 20 38.42 11.39 18.50
CA VAL A 20 38.44 11.05 17.08
C VAL A 20 39.73 11.56 16.41
N ALA A 21 40.18 12.78 16.73
CA ALA A 21 41.41 13.33 16.18
C ALA A 21 42.66 12.53 16.63
N SER A 22 42.71 12.09 17.89
CA SER A 22 43.81 11.27 18.42
C SER A 22 43.84 9.89 17.80
N GLU A 23 42.66 9.28 17.59
CA GLU A 23 42.54 8.00 16.88
C GLU A 23 42.96 8.13 15.41
N LEU A 24 42.54 9.19 14.71
CA LEU A 24 42.98 9.48 13.36
C LEU A 24 44.50 9.73 13.27
N GLN A 25 45.07 10.43 14.25
CA GLN A 25 46.49 10.69 14.33
C GLN A 25 47.29 9.40 14.57
N ALA A 26 46.82 8.51 15.44
CA ALA A 26 47.45 7.20 15.67
C ALA A 26 47.42 6.34 14.39
N VAL A 27 46.30 6.34 13.67
CA VAL A 27 46.15 5.63 12.39
C VAL A 27 47.07 6.21 11.31
N ASP A 28 47.30 7.53 11.29
CA ASP A 28 48.21 8.16 10.34
C ASP A 28 49.68 7.93 10.72
N ALA A 29 50.00 7.87 12.02
CA ALA A 29 51.32 7.54 12.52
C ALA A 29 51.76 6.10 12.20
N GLU A 30 50.80 5.17 12.01
CA GLU A 30 51.05 3.80 11.57
C GLU A 30 51.19 3.66 10.03
N ARG A 31 51.05 4.76 9.26
CA ARG A 31 51.21 4.73 7.81
C ARG A 31 52.64 5.05 7.41
N LEU A 32 53.28 4.08 6.78
CA LEU A 32 54.57 4.28 6.13
C LEU A 32 54.41 5.17 4.88
N SER A 33 55.28 6.18 4.77
CA SER A 33 55.49 6.94 3.54
C SER A 33 56.05 6.04 2.44
N VAL A 34 55.99 6.51 1.19
CA VAL A 34 56.49 5.73 0.04
C VAL A 34 58.01 5.53 0.16
N GLU A 35 58.71 6.54 0.67
CA GLU A 35 60.13 6.50 1.00
C GLU A 35 60.47 5.46 2.08
N GLU A 36 59.70 5.39 3.18
CA GLU A 36 59.92 4.38 4.23
C GLU A 36 59.58 2.96 3.75
N LEU A 37 58.54 2.81 2.91
CA LEU A 37 58.22 1.54 2.25
C LEU A 37 59.33 1.08 1.28
N THR A 38 60.00 2.04 0.64
CA THR A 38 61.16 1.81 -0.24
C THR A 38 62.36 1.36 0.59
N GLU A 39 62.54 1.88 1.80
CA GLU A 39 63.55 1.41 2.73
C GLU A 39 63.27 -0.03 3.22
N VAL A 40 62.05 -0.31 3.67
CA VAL A 40 61.64 -1.67 4.08
C VAL A 40 61.75 -2.68 2.93
N ALA A 41 61.42 -2.27 1.70
CA ALA A 41 61.59 -3.10 0.51
C ALA A 41 63.06 -3.45 0.25
N ARG A 42 63.99 -2.52 0.54
CA ARG A 42 65.43 -2.76 0.43
C ARG A 42 65.89 -3.83 1.40
N ASP A 43 65.44 -3.75 2.66
CA ASP A 43 65.82 -4.69 3.72
C ASP A 43 65.28 -6.10 3.47
N LEU A 44 64.21 -6.21 2.69
CA LEU A 44 63.60 -7.47 2.27
C LEU A 44 64.07 -7.95 0.89
N ASP A 45 65.11 -7.34 0.30
CA ASP A 45 65.65 -7.66 -1.03
C ASP A 45 64.63 -7.56 -2.18
N ILE A 46 63.64 -6.67 -2.03
CA ILE A 46 62.62 -6.41 -3.05
C ILE A 46 63.11 -5.28 -3.98
N PRO A 47 63.06 -5.43 -5.32
CA PRO A 47 63.52 -4.38 -6.22
C PRO A 47 62.65 -3.12 -6.12
N GLN A 48 63.29 -2.00 -5.77
CA GLN A 48 62.70 -0.68 -5.51
C GLN A 48 61.78 -0.17 -6.63
N GLN A 49 62.10 -0.51 -7.88
CA GLN A 49 61.33 -0.13 -9.06
C GLN A 49 59.88 -0.60 -9.05
N TYR A 50 59.55 -1.60 -8.22
CA TYR A 50 58.19 -2.14 -8.10
C TYR A 50 57.38 -1.52 -6.95
N VAL A 51 58.00 -0.83 -5.99
CA VAL A 51 57.32 -0.29 -4.80
C VAL A 51 56.30 0.79 -5.19
N GLY A 52 56.72 1.78 -5.98
CA GLY A 52 55.84 2.86 -6.46
C GLY A 52 54.62 2.35 -7.25
N PRO A 53 54.80 1.50 -8.28
CA PRO A 53 53.69 0.89 -9.02
C PRO A 53 52.76 0.04 -8.13
N ALA A 54 53.31 -0.72 -7.17
CA ALA A 54 52.51 -1.55 -6.27
C ALA A 54 51.63 -0.71 -5.33
N VAL A 55 52.16 0.40 -4.78
CA VAL A 55 51.39 1.34 -3.96
C VAL A 55 50.29 2.01 -4.78
N ALA A 56 50.58 2.43 -6.02
CA ALA A 56 49.60 3.03 -6.90
C ALA A 56 48.46 2.07 -7.26
N GLU A 57 48.78 0.80 -7.50
CA GLU A 57 47.80 -0.25 -7.77
C GLU A 57 46.95 -0.56 -6.53
N LEU A 58 47.56 -0.66 -5.34
CA LEU A 58 46.84 -0.87 -4.09
C LEU A 58 45.87 0.29 -3.78
N ARG A 59 46.29 1.54 -4.01
CA ARG A 59 45.42 2.72 -3.88
C ARG A 59 44.24 2.67 -4.84
N ARG A 60 44.45 2.28 -6.11
CA ARG A 60 43.37 2.09 -7.09
C ARG A 60 42.37 1.01 -6.65
N ARG A 61 42.87 -0.14 -6.18
CA ARG A 61 42.01 -1.23 -5.68
C ARG A 61 41.18 -0.83 -4.47
N ARG A 62 41.79 -0.13 -3.49
CA ARG A 62 41.07 0.38 -2.31
C ARG A 62 40.02 1.42 -2.67
N ALA A 63 40.34 2.36 -3.57
CA ALA A 63 39.39 3.35 -4.05
C ALA A 63 38.18 2.71 -4.75
N ALA A 64 38.42 1.70 -5.61
CA ALA A 64 37.35 0.93 -6.25
C ALA A 64 36.50 0.14 -5.24
N ALA A 65 37.12 -0.47 -4.22
CA ALA A 65 36.43 -1.21 -3.18
C ALA A 65 35.53 -0.31 -2.31
N LEU A 66 36.01 0.88 -1.93
CA LEU A 66 35.22 1.87 -1.19
C LEU A 66 34.03 2.38 -2.01
N ALA A 67 34.24 2.67 -3.29
CA ALA A 67 33.16 3.06 -4.21
C ALA A 67 32.11 1.95 -4.37
N ALA A 68 32.54 0.69 -4.49
CA ALA A 68 31.64 -0.46 -4.57
C ALA A 68 30.88 -0.72 -3.26
N ALA A 69 31.51 -0.51 -2.10
CA ALA A 69 30.86 -0.63 -0.80
C ALA A 69 29.76 0.43 -0.61
N ALA A 70 30.03 1.68 -0.98
CA ALA A 70 29.07 2.79 -0.94
C ALA A 70 27.87 2.58 -1.89
N ALA A 71 28.08 1.94 -3.05
CA ALA A 71 27.00 1.67 -4.00
C ALA A 71 26.04 0.57 -3.52
N ARG A 72 26.51 -0.43 -2.76
CA ARG A 72 25.67 -1.53 -2.26
C ARG A 72 24.66 -1.08 -1.21
N SER A 73 25.04 -0.18 -0.31
CA SER A 73 24.15 0.32 0.75
C SER A 73 23.00 1.15 0.18
N ARG A 74 23.29 2.05 -0.78
CA ARG A 74 22.29 2.89 -1.45
C ARG A 74 21.24 2.08 -2.22
N ARG A 75 21.66 1.03 -2.93
CA ARG A 75 20.73 0.16 -3.67
C ARG A 75 19.77 -0.61 -2.77
N ARG A 76 20.25 -1.11 -1.63
CA ARG A 76 19.38 -1.82 -0.67
C ARG A 76 18.36 -0.88 -0.04
N LEU A 77 18.79 0.31 0.36
CA LEU A 77 17.92 1.33 0.97
C LEU A 77 16.82 1.78 0.00
N LEU A 78 17.15 2.02 -1.27
CA LEU A 78 16.17 2.39 -2.29
C LEU A 78 15.13 1.29 -2.54
N TRP A 79 15.55 0.02 -2.55
CA TRP A 79 14.63 -1.11 -2.67
C TRP A 79 13.71 -1.26 -1.46
N THR A 80 14.23 -1.08 -0.24
CA THR A 80 13.41 -1.16 0.97
C THR A 80 12.38 -0.04 1.04
N TRP A 81 12.76 1.20 0.73
CA TRP A 81 11.81 2.33 0.68
C TRP A 81 10.80 2.18 -0.46
N GLY A 82 11.23 1.68 -1.63
CA GLY A 82 10.33 1.38 -2.73
C GLY A 82 9.29 0.29 -2.38
N ALA A 83 9.72 -0.79 -1.72
CA ALA A 83 8.83 -1.85 -1.26
C ALA A 83 7.84 -1.36 -0.21
N LEU A 84 8.30 -0.58 0.78
CA LEU A 84 7.45 0.00 1.83
C LEU A 84 6.40 0.96 1.23
N GLY A 85 6.79 1.79 0.27
CA GLY A 85 5.88 2.68 -0.45
C GLY A 85 4.81 1.93 -1.24
N MET A 86 5.16 0.79 -1.85
CA MET A 86 4.21 -0.05 -2.59
C MET A 86 3.18 -0.72 -1.66
N VAL A 87 3.59 -1.20 -0.50
CA VAL A 87 2.66 -1.75 0.52
C VAL A 87 1.70 -0.68 1.02
N ALA A 88 2.18 0.54 1.26
CA ALA A 88 1.32 1.66 1.66
C ALA A 88 0.28 2.01 0.58
N LEU A 89 0.69 2.05 -0.69
CA LEU A 89 -0.22 2.29 -1.82
C LEU A 89 -1.28 1.19 -1.96
N LEU A 90 -0.89 -0.09 -1.83
CA LEU A 90 -1.83 -1.22 -1.85
C LEU A 90 -2.81 -1.18 -0.67
N GLY A 91 -2.35 -0.77 0.51
CA GLY A 91 -3.21 -0.57 1.69
C GLY A 91 -4.26 0.51 1.47
N VAL A 92 -3.88 1.65 0.90
CA VAL A 92 -4.82 2.75 0.61
C VAL A 92 -5.85 2.35 -0.44
N PHE A 93 -5.43 1.66 -1.51
CA PHE A 93 -6.36 1.20 -2.56
C PHE A 93 -7.34 0.15 -2.02
N SER A 94 -6.89 -0.72 -1.10
CA SER A 94 -7.75 -1.71 -0.44
C SER A 94 -8.87 -1.05 0.37
N VAL A 95 -8.60 0.01 1.13
CA VAL A 95 -9.61 0.66 1.99
C VAL A 95 -10.75 1.28 1.18
N VAL A 96 -10.45 1.90 0.03
CA VAL A 96 -11.47 2.57 -0.80
C VAL A 96 -12.43 1.56 -1.42
N ASP A 97 -11.90 0.45 -1.93
CA ASP A 97 -12.73 -0.58 -2.60
C ASP A 97 -13.56 -1.38 -1.59
N CYS A 98 -13.00 -1.65 -0.41
CA CYS A 98 -13.68 -2.35 0.68
C CYS A 98 -14.91 -1.60 1.18
N GLY A 99 -14.80 -0.26 1.34
CA GLY A 99 -15.94 0.58 1.74
C GLY A 99 -17.07 0.53 0.72
N ALA A 100 -16.73 0.64 -0.57
CA ALA A 100 -17.70 0.63 -1.65
C ALA A 100 -18.44 -0.70 -1.80
N VAL A 101 -17.76 -1.84 -1.60
CA VAL A 101 -18.40 -3.18 -1.61
C VAL A 101 -19.34 -3.33 -0.41
N SER A 102 -18.92 -2.86 0.77
CA SER A 102 -19.73 -2.90 1.99
C SER A 102 -21.03 -2.11 1.84
N ASP A 103 -20.93 -0.88 1.35
CA ASP A 103 -22.10 -0.02 1.15
C ASP A 103 -23.06 -0.63 0.12
N ALA A 104 -22.52 -1.20 -0.97
CA ALA A 104 -23.32 -1.88 -1.97
C ALA A 104 -24.04 -3.11 -1.40
N HIS A 105 -23.37 -3.92 -0.57
CA HIS A 105 -23.97 -5.07 0.08
C HIS A 105 -25.13 -4.67 0.99
N HIS A 106 -24.93 -3.65 1.83
CA HIS A 106 -25.99 -3.14 2.71
C HIS A 106 -27.16 -2.54 1.94
N ALA A 107 -26.91 -1.86 0.83
CA ALA A 107 -27.96 -1.35 -0.05
C ALA A 107 -28.83 -2.49 -0.61
N VAL A 108 -28.22 -3.62 -1.04
CA VAL A 108 -28.98 -4.80 -1.49
C VAL A 108 -29.88 -5.34 -0.38
N LEU A 109 -29.35 -5.49 0.84
CA LEU A 109 -30.12 -5.99 1.98
C LEU A 109 -31.30 -5.07 2.33
N GLN A 110 -31.06 -3.75 2.34
CA GLN A 110 -32.09 -2.76 2.62
C GLN A 110 -33.20 -2.81 1.56
N GLN A 111 -32.84 -2.84 0.28
CA GLN A 111 -33.81 -2.91 -0.81
C GLN A 111 -34.58 -4.23 -0.81
N ARG A 112 -33.91 -5.34 -0.47
CA ARG A 112 -34.58 -6.63 -0.31
C ARG A 112 -35.67 -6.57 0.75
N ALA A 113 -35.38 -5.98 1.91
CA ALA A 113 -36.37 -5.78 2.96
C ALA A 113 -37.54 -4.88 2.50
N GLN A 114 -37.27 -3.85 1.70
CA GLN A 114 -38.33 -3.01 1.11
C GLN A 114 -39.24 -3.80 0.17
N VAL A 115 -38.68 -4.64 -0.69
CA VAL A 115 -39.48 -5.51 -1.58
C VAL A 115 -40.40 -6.41 -0.77
N VAL A 116 -39.89 -7.07 0.28
CA VAL A 116 -40.70 -7.93 1.16
C VAL A 116 -41.85 -7.14 1.79
N ASN A 117 -41.57 -5.97 2.37
CA ASN A 117 -42.59 -5.12 2.98
C ASN A 117 -43.68 -4.68 1.98
N VAL A 118 -43.30 -4.35 0.74
CA VAL A 118 -44.25 -3.94 -0.30
C VAL A 118 -45.06 -5.14 -0.79
N MET A 119 -44.45 -6.32 -0.91
CA MET A 119 -45.12 -7.58 -1.25
C MET A 119 -46.14 -7.97 -0.19
N ASP A 120 -45.82 -7.84 1.10
CA ASP A 120 -46.76 -8.14 2.19
C ASP A 120 -47.95 -7.18 2.20
N ARG A 121 -47.69 -5.88 1.94
CA ARG A 121 -48.77 -4.91 1.74
C ARG A 121 -49.63 -5.26 0.53
N GLN A 122 -49.02 -5.69 -0.58
CA GLN A 122 -49.77 -6.12 -1.77
C GLN A 122 -50.65 -7.34 -1.45
N ARG A 123 -50.14 -8.34 -0.72
CA ARG A 123 -50.90 -9.51 -0.27
C ARG A 123 -52.10 -9.09 0.58
N ALA A 124 -51.91 -8.14 1.50
CA ALA A 124 -53.00 -7.61 2.31
C ALA A 124 -54.04 -6.85 1.48
N THR A 125 -53.62 -5.97 0.56
CA THR A 125 -54.54 -5.28 -0.36
C THR A 125 -55.31 -6.28 -1.21
N ARG A 126 -54.63 -7.30 -1.75
CA ARG A 126 -55.27 -8.35 -2.54
C ARG A 126 -56.29 -9.12 -1.72
N ALA A 127 -55.98 -9.50 -0.49
CA ALA A 127 -56.92 -10.18 0.40
C ALA A 127 -58.19 -9.34 0.68
N THR A 128 -58.05 -8.01 0.83
CA THR A 128 -59.19 -7.11 1.03
C THR A 128 -60.09 -7.01 -0.21
N PHE A 129 -59.49 -7.00 -1.40
CA PHE A 129 -60.22 -6.74 -2.66
C PHE A 129 -60.45 -8.00 -3.52
N ASP A 130 -60.07 -9.20 -3.06
CA ASP A 130 -60.18 -10.46 -3.82
C ASP A 130 -61.62 -10.80 -4.23
N VAL A 131 -62.58 -10.39 -3.40
CA VAL A 131 -64.03 -10.62 -3.59
C VAL A 131 -64.77 -9.35 -4.06
N ALA A 132 -64.05 -8.22 -4.17
CA ALA A 132 -64.62 -6.93 -4.50
C ALA A 132 -64.56 -6.66 -6.02
N SER A 133 -65.71 -6.47 -6.64
CA SER A 133 -65.83 -6.19 -8.07
C SER A 133 -66.06 -4.70 -8.30
N GLY A 134 -65.20 -4.03 -9.08
CA GLY A 134 -65.39 -2.62 -9.46
C GLY A 134 -64.10 -1.92 -9.90
N GLU A 135 -64.26 -0.75 -10.54
CA GLU A 135 -63.14 0.08 -11.03
C GLU A 135 -62.18 0.49 -9.90
N GLN A 136 -62.71 0.82 -8.73
CA GLN A 136 -61.91 1.17 -7.55
C GLN A 136 -61.03 0.01 -7.07
N ALA A 137 -61.56 -1.22 -7.03
CA ALA A 137 -60.80 -2.41 -6.62
C ALA A 137 -59.68 -2.70 -7.63
N ALA A 138 -59.97 -2.58 -8.93
CA ALA A 138 -58.96 -2.74 -9.99
C ALA A 138 -57.85 -1.69 -9.89
N ALA A 139 -58.18 -0.42 -9.63
CA ALA A 139 -57.22 0.66 -9.47
C ALA A 139 -56.28 0.45 -8.27
N GLU A 140 -56.82 0.01 -7.12
CA GLU A 140 -56.01 -0.26 -5.92
C GLU A 140 -55.06 -1.45 -6.11
N LEU A 141 -55.54 -2.54 -6.74
CA LEU A 141 -54.72 -3.71 -7.09
C LEU A 141 -53.60 -3.33 -8.07
N ALA A 142 -53.93 -2.61 -9.14
CA ALA A 142 -52.94 -2.12 -10.11
C ALA A 142 -51.91 -1.19 -9.44
N GLY A 143 -52.34 -0.33 -8.52
CA GLY A 143 -51.45 0.51 -7.73
C GLY A 143 -50.50 -0.30 -6.84
N ALA A 144 -50.97 -1.38 -6.22
CA ALA A 144 -50.16 -2.27 -5.41
C ALA A 144 -49.14 -3.06 -6.25
N GLU A 145 -49.54 -3.58 -7.41
CA GLU A 145 -48.65 -4.22 -8.38
C GLU A 145 -47.56 -3.28 -8.87
N ASN A 146 -47.92 -2.03 -9.17
CA ASN A 146 -46.97 -1.02 -9.62
C ASN A 146 -45.91 -0.72 -8.55
N ARG A 147 -46.28 -0.64 -7.27
CA ARG A 147 -45.33 -0.46 -6.16
C ARG A 147 -44.35 -1.62 -6.05
N VAL A 148 -44.82 -2.87 -6.17
CA VAL A 148 -43.95 -4.06 -6.17
C VAL A 148 -42.97 -4.02 -7.33
N ARG A 149 -43.45 -3.69 -8.54
CA ARG A 149 -42.61 -3.58 -9.73
C ARG A 149 -41.51 -2.53 -9.56
N ILE A 150 -41.83 -1.38 -8.97
CA ILE A 150 -40.84 -0.33 -8.68
C ILE A 150 -39.82 -0.84 -7.66
N ALA A 151 -40.27 -1.42 -6.53
CA ALA A 151 -39.39 -1.93 -5.49
C ALA A 151 -38.42 -3.01 -6.02
N ARG A 152 -38.91 -3.93 -6.88
CA ARG A 152 -38.07 -4.96 -7.52
C ARG A 152 -37.03 -4.34 -8.45
N ARG A 153 -37.41 -3.34 -9.25
CA ARG A 153 -36.47 -2.63 -10.12
C ARG A 153 -35.36 -1.94 -9.30
N ASP A 154 -35.73 -1.33 -8.18
CA ASP A 154 -34.79 -0.61 -7.33
C ASP A 154 -33.84 -1.59 -6.60
N TYR A 155 -34.35 -2.78 -6.20
CA TYR A 155 -33.53 -3.90 -5.77
C TYR A 155 -32.56 -4.38 -6.86
N ASP A 156 -33.05 -4.61 -8.08
CA ASP A 156 -32.22 -5.10 -9.19
C ASP A 156 -31.09 -4.13 -9.54
N ALA A 157 -31.36 -2.83 -9.45
CA ALA A 157 -30.35 -1.79 -9.61
C ALA A 157 -29.27 -1.89 -8.51
N ALA A 158 -29.66 -2.10 -7.25
CA ALA A 158 -28.72 -2.30 -6.15
C ALA A 158 -27.91 -3.60 -6.30
N ALA A 159 -28.57 -4.71 -6.66
CA ALA A 159 -27.94 -6.00 -6.89
C ALA A 159 -26.93 -5.94 -8.05
N THR A 160 -27.27 -5.25 -9.14
CA THR A 160 -26.36 -5.02 -10.26
C THR A 160 -25.14 -4.17 -9.84
N ALA A 161 -25.36 -3.14 -9.02
CA ALA A 161 -24.29 -2.29 -8.52
C ALA A 161 -23.34 -3.02 -7.56
N TYR A 162 -23.85 -3.98 -6.79
CA TYR A 162 -23.06 -4.91 -5.98
C TYR A 162 -22.25 -5.86 -6.88
N ASN A 163 -22.91 -6.54 -7.82
CA ASN A 163 -22.28 -7.52 -8.73
C ASN A 163 -21.08 -6.91 -9.47
N ARG A 164 -21.24 -5.71 -10.04
CA ARG A 164 -20.13 -5.00 -10.72
C ARG A 164 -18.91 -4.74 -9.84
N ARG A 165 -19.10 -4.58 -8.52
CA ARG A 165 -18.01 -4.34 -7.58
C ARG A 165 -17.32 -5.62 -7.17
N VAL A 166 -18.09 -6.70 -6.96
CA VAL A 166 -17.53 -8.01 -6.59
C VAL A 166 -16.96 -8.79 -7.77
N ASP A 167 -17.29 -8.41 -9.01
CA ASP A 167 -16.65 -8.97 -10.23
C ASP A 167 -15.15 -8.64 -10.33
N GLY A 168 -14.68 -7.59 -9.64
CA GLY A 168 -13.26 -7.24 -9.59
C GLY A 168 -12.47 -8.13 -8.61
N PHE A 169 -11.17 -8.34 -8.88
CA PHE A 169 -10.31 -9.18 -8.03
C PHE A 169 -10.33 -8.78 -6.54
N LEU A 170 -10.20 -7.48 -6.24
CA LEU A 170 -10.21 -6.99 -4.86
C LEU A 170 -11.59 -7.09 -4.21
N GLY A 171 -12.65 -6.82 -4.98
CA GLY A 171 -14.02 -6.98 -4.53
C GLY A 171 -14.38 -8.43 -4.20
N ALA A 172 -14.01 -9.39 -5.06
CA ALA A 172 -14.19 -10.81 -4.83
C ALA A 172 -13.41 -11.30 -3.60
N LEU A 173 -12.13 -10.89 -3.47
CA LEU A 173 -11.33 -11.22 -2.29
C LEU A 173 -11.99 -10.67 -1.02
N TRP A 174 -12.47 -9.43 -1.05
CA TRP A 174 -13.11 -8.82 0.11
C TRP A 174 -14.45 -9.49 0.48
N ALA A 175 -15.27 -9.81 -0.52
CA ALA A 175 -16.52 -10.54 -0.33
C ALA A 175 -16.26 -11.91 0.31
N SER A 176 -15.28 -12.67 -0.22
CA SER A 176 -14.90 -13.97 0.34
C SER A 176 -14.37 -13.87 1.78
N LEU A 177 -13.53 -12.88 2.10
CA LEU A 177 -13.03 -12.63 3.46
C LEU A 177 -14.16 -12.29 4.44
N ARG A 178 -15.23 -11.63 3.99
CA ARG A 178 -16.41 -11.28 4.80
C ARG A 178 -17.48 -12.38 4.83
N GLY A 179 -17.33 -13.44 4.04
CA GLY A 179 -18.37 -14.45 3.85
C GLY A 179 -19.62 -13.91 3.14
N TRP A 180 -19.47 -12.85 2.34
CA TRP A 180 -20.54 -12.30 1.51
C TRP A 180 -20.69 -13.07 0.21
N PRO A 181 -21.89 -13.07 -0.39
CA PRO A 181 -22.12 -13.82 -1.62
C PRO A 181 -21.34 -13.21 -2.78
N ASP A 182 -20.73 -14.05 -3.64
CA ASP A 182 -19.96 -13.59 -4.80
C ASP A 182 -20.84 -12.92 -5.88
N ARG A 183 -22.17 -13.05 -5.77
CA ARG A 183 -23.18 -12.31 -6.55
C ARG A 183 -24.50 -12.23 -5.79
N ALA A 184 -25.19 -11.11 -5.94
CA ALA A 184 -26.58 -10.96 -5.56
C ALA A 184 -27.49 -11.41 -6.74
N PRO A 185 -28.45 -12.32 -6.53
CA PRO A 185 -29.40 -12.72 -7.57
C PRO A 185 -30.32 -11.55 -7.94
N LEU A 186 -30.71 -11.45 -9.21
CA LEU A 186 -31.74 -10.49 -9.61
C LEU A 186 -33.13 -10.99 -9.24
N SER A 187 -34.11 -10.08 -9.20
CA SER A 187 -35.50 -10.37 -8.86
C SER A 187 -36.19 -11.32 -9.83
N SER A 188 -35.70 -11.39 -11.07
CA SER A 188 -36.10 -12.35 -12.09
C SER A 188 -35.45 -13.73 -11.91
N GLU A 189 -34.30 -13.80 -11.24
CA GLU A 189 -33.52 -15.02 -11.04
C GLU A 189 -33.86 -15.71 -9.71
N GLY A 190 -34.19 -14.92 -8.69
CA GLY A 190 -34.50 -15.39 -7.34
C GLY A 190 -36.01 -15.59 -7.12
N GLY A 191 -36.43 -16.85 -6.93
CA GLY A 191 -37.81 -17.19 -6.57
C GLY A 191 -38.18 -17.01 -5.08
N GLY A 192 -37.20 -16.72 -4.22
CA GLY A 192 -37.38 -16.66 -2.75
C GLY A 192 -37.38 -15.23 -2.21
N TRP A 193 -38.56 -14.62 -2.16
CA TRP A 193 -38.84 -13.37 -1.43
C TRP A 193 -39.52 -13.69 -0.10
#